data_AF-A0A1L8SY59-F1
#
_entry.id   AF-A0A1L8SY59-F1
#
_cell.length_a   1.000
_cell.length_b   1.000
_cell.length_c   1.000
_cell.angle_alpha   90.00
_cell.angle_beta   90.00
_cell.angle_gamma   90.00
#
_symmetry.space_group_name_H-M   'P 1'
#
loop_
_entity.id
_entity.type
_entity.pdbx_description
1 polymer ?
#
loop_
_entity_poly.entity_id
_entity_poly.type
_entity_poly.pdbx_seq_one_letter_code
_entity_poly.pdbx_strand_id
1 'polypeptide(L)'
;MKMIEGEPNVLFVLALISLAMLLDLITGLIAARLTKQLSSKIGINGILRKIASILLLLFFLPVASLIPMNAGNVLLYAFYLSFLFMEIHSIFENYEKMGIATDLFRDFLQRLIDKSEDE
;
A
#
# COMPACT_ATOMS: atom_id res chain seq x y z
N MET A 1 -16.39 26.68 -0.38
CA MET A 1 -15.06 26.04 -0.48
C MET A 1 -14.23 26.50 0.72
N LYS A 2 -14.51 25.93 1.90
CA LYS A 2 -13.83 26.30 3.15
C LYS A 2 -13.82 25.05 4.04
N MET A 3 -12.66 24.83 4.66
CA MET A 3 -12.31 23.78 5.63
C MET A 3 -11.85 22.44 5.03
N ILE A 4 -10.63 22.45 4.45
CA ILE A 4 -9.73 21.29 4.41
C ILE A 4 -8.51 21.66 5.28
N GLU A 5 -8.76 21.89 6.57
CA GLU A 5 -7.70 22.02 7.57
C GLU A 5 -8.13 21.10 8.72
N GLY A 6 -7.74 19.82 8.64
CA GLY A 6 -7.91 18.86 9.75
C GLY A 6 -8.48 17.48 9.39
N GLU A 7 -9.13 17.30 8.24
CA GLU A 7 -9.62 15.97 7.83
C GLU A 7 -8.49 15.16 7.19
N PRO A 8 -8.26 13.89 7.61
CA PRO A 8 -7.36 12.99 6.90
C PRO A 8 -7.80 12.88 5.44
N ASN A 9 -6.95 13.33 4.51
CA ASN A 9 -7.31 13.34 3.10
C ASN A 9 -7.21 11.90 2.53
N VAL A 10 -8.29 11.14 2.68
CA VAL A 10 -8.42 9.74 2.23
C VAL A 10 -8.07 9.60 0.74
N LEU A 11 -8.42 10.60 -0.08
CA LEU A 11 -8.08 10.61 -1.51
C LEU A 11 -6.57 10.76 -1.75
N PHE A 12 -5.88 11.54 -0.92
CA PHE A 12 -4.43 11.64 -0.98
C PHE A 12 -3.76 10.30 -0.65
N VAL A 13 -4.22 9.59 0.39
CA VAL A 13 -3.69 8.26 0.72
C VAL A 13 -3.99 7.26 -0.40
N LEU A 14 -5.18 7.30 -1.00
CA LEU A 14 -5.53 6.47 -2.14
C LEU A 14 -4.60 6.72 -3.35
N ALA A 15 -4.26 7.99 -3.61
CA ALA A 15 -3.30 8.34 -4.64
C ALA A 15 -1.89 7.79 -4.35
N LEU A 16 -1.43 7.88 -3.10
CA LEU A 16 -0.16 7.28 -2.67
C LEU A 16 -0.17 5.75 -2.83
N ILE A 17 -1.26 5.07 -2.45
CA ILE A 17 -1.41 3.62 -2.65
C ILE A 17 -1.33 3.29 -4.13
N SER A 18 -2.03 4.05 -4.98
CA SER A 18 -2.05 3.82 -6.42
C SER A 18 -0.66 4.00 -7.05
N LEU A 19 0.09 5.00 -6.60
CA LEU A 19 1.49 5.20 -6.99
C LEU A 19 2.37 4.04 -6.49
N ALA A 20 2.20 3.60 -5.25
CA ALA A 20 2.93 2.46 -4.70
C ALA A 20 2.64 1.17 -5.48
N MET A 21 1.39 0.90 -5.85
CA MET A 21 1.01 -0.24 -6.71
C MET A 21 1.68 -0.18 -8.09
N LEU A 22 1.80 1.01 -8.69
CA LEU A 22 2.50 1.19 -9.96
C LEU A 22 4.00 0.89 -9.81
N LEU A 23 4.62 1.42 -8.75
CA LEU A 23 6.03 1.16 -8.44
C LEU A 23 6.26 -0.34 -8.15
N ASP A 24 5.37 -0.99 -7.41
CA ASP A 24 5.41 -2.42 -7.14
C ASP A 24 5.33 -3.24 -8.42
N LEU A 25 4.41 -2.89 -9.32
CA LEU A 25 4.30 -3.58 -10.61
C LEU A 25 5.59 -3.44 -11.45
N ILE A 26 6.15 -2.22 -11.53
CA ILE A 26 7.39 -1.96 -12.29
C ILE A 26 8.56 -2.71 -11.67
N THR A 27 8.75 -2.60 -10.35
CA THR A 27 9.83 -3.29 -9.64
C THR A 27 9.68 -4.80 -9.70
N GLY A 28 8.47 -5.34 -9.61
CA GLY A 28 8.18 -6.76 -9.76
C GLY A 28 8.53 -7.29 -11.15
N LEU A 29 8.24 -6.52 -12.21
CA LEU A 29 8.64 -6.87 -13.58
C LEU A 29 10.16 -6.87 -13.76
N ILE A 30 10.86 -5.88 -13.20
CA ILE A 30 12.32 -5.81 -13.23
C ILE A 30 12.92 -7.00 -12.47
N ALA A 31 12.42 -7.29 -11.26
CA ALA A 31 12.90 -8.39 -10.43
C ALA A 31 12.70 -9.74 -11.15
N ALA A 32 11.52 -9.99 -11.72
CA ALA A 32 11.23 -11.20 -12.48
C ALA A 32 12.14 -11.36 -13.71
N ARG A 33 12.53 -10.25 -14.35
CA ARG A 33 13.47 -10.28 -15.47
C ARG A 33 14.89 -10.64 -15.01
N LEU A 34 15.36 -10.05 -13.90
CA LEU A 34 16.69 -10.31 -13.35
C LEU A 34 16.82 -11.73 -12.80
N THR A 35 15.78 -12.25 -12.14
CA THR A 35 15.75 -13.63 -11.62
C THR A 35 15.41 -14.69 -12.67
N LYS A 36 15.18 -14.29 -13.93
CA LYS A 36 14.76 -15.16 -15.05
C LYS A 36 13.43 -15.90 -14.78
N GLN A 37 12.54 -15.32 -13.97
CA GLN A 37 11.22 -15.86 -13.63
C GLN A 37 10.08 -15.11 -14.33
N LEU A 38 10.37 -14.37 -15.41
CA LEU A 38 9.36 -13.63 -16.15
C LEU A 38 8.35 -14.58 -16.78
N SER A 39 7.11 -14.55 -16.28
CA SER A 39 5.99 -15.35 -16.77
C SER A 39 4.75 -14.48 -16.88
N SER A 40 4.05 -14.56 -18.01
CA SER A 40 2.79 -13.85 -18.25
C SER A 40 1.72 -14.24 -17.21
N LYS A 41 1.70 -15.50 -16.76
CA LYS A 41 0.80 -15.97 -15.71
C LYS A 41 1.07 -15.27 -14.37
N ILE A 42 2.34 -15.09 -14.01
CA ILE A 42 2.73 -14.37 -12.79
C ILE A 42 2.36 -12.89 -12.92
N GLY A 43 2.66 -12.27 -14.07
CA GLY A 43 2.36 -10.87 -14.33
C GLY A 43 0.86 -10.54 -14.28
N ILE A 44 0.03 -11.34 -14.96
CA ILE A 44 -1.43 -11.18 -14.96
C ILE A 44 -1.99 -11.36 -13.55
N ASN A 45 -1.52 -12.36 -12.79
CA ASN A 45 -1.95 -12.54 -11.40
C ASN A 45 -1.58 -11.35 -10.51
N GLY A 46 -0.42 -10.73 -10.74
CA GLY A 46 -0.02 -9.49 -10.07
C GLY A 46 -1.00 -8.36 -10.37
N ILE A 47 -1.29 -8.11 -11.65
CA ILE A 47 -2.22 -7.05 -12.08
C ILE A 47 -3.64 -7.29 -11.53
N LEU A 48 -4.16 -8.53 -11.61
CA LEU A 48 -5.48 -8.87 -11.08
C LEU A 48 -5.59 -8.61 -9.58
N ARG A 49 -4.52 -8.89 -8.82
CA ARG A 49 -4.48 -8.58 -7.39
C ARG A 49 -4.59 -7.08 -7.13
N LYS A 50 -3.87 -6.25 -7.89
CA LYS A 50 -3.92 -4.78 -7.74
C LYS A 50 -5.30 -4.22 -8.11
N ILE A 51 -5.90 -4.73 -9.19
CA ILE A 51 -7.28 -4.37 -9.57
C ILE A 51 -8.26 -4.74 -8.45
N ALA A 52 -8.16 -5.95 -7.89
CA ALA A 52 -9.01 -6.37 -6.78
C ALA A 52 -8.83 -5.46 -5.54
N SER A 53 -7.60 -5.08 -5.21
CA SER A 53 -7.32 -4.13 -4.12
C SER A 53 -7.98 -2.77 -4.37
N ILE A 54 -7.86 -2.21 -5.57
CA ILE A 54 -8.48 -0.91 -5.92
C ILE A 54 -10.02 -1.00 -5.81
N LEU A 55 -10.62 -2.07 -6.33
CA LEU A 55 -12.06 -2.28 -6.22
C LEU A 55 -12.53 -2.36 -4.76
N LEU A 56 -11.75 -3.03 -3.91
CA LEU A 56 -12.03 -3.12 -2.48
C LEU A 56 -11.94 -1.74 -1.80
N LEU A 57 -10.86 -0.98 -2.06
CA LEU A 57 -10.69 0.36 -1.51
C LEU A 57 -11.85 1.28 -1.93
N LEU A 58 -12.20 1.30 -3.21
CA LEU A 58 -13.32 2.09 -3.74
C LEU A 58 -14.67 1.66 -3.14
N PHE A 59 -14.87 0.37 -2.88
CA PHE A 59 -16.08 -0.13 -2.22
C PHE A 59 -16.22 0.41 -0.79
N PHE A 60 -15.11 0.58 -0.05
CA PHE A 60 -15.15 1.07 1.32
C PHE A 60 -15.35 2.58 1.45
N LEU A 61 -15.19 3.37 0.38
CA LEU A 61 -15.54 4.80 0.38
C LEU A 61 -16.99 5.09 0.79
N PRO A 62 -18.02 4.53 0.12
CA PRO A 62 -19.41 4.69 0.56
C PRO A 62 -19.72 3.93 1.84
N VAL A 63 -19.01 2.84 2.17
CA VAL A 63 -19.22 2.14 3.45
C VAL A 63 -18.84 3.03 4.63
N ALA A 64 -17.74 3.78 4.51
CA ALA A 64 -17.29 4.69 5.55
C ALA A 64 -18.34 5.78 5.86
N SER A 65 -19.08 6.27 4.87
CA SER A 65 -20.11 7.29 5.08
C SER A 65 -21.35 6.77 5.83
N LEU A 66 -21.52 5.46 5.94
CA LEU A 66 -22.58 4.83 6.74
C LEU A 66 -22.25 4.74 8.23
N ILE A 67 -20.98 4.95 8.61
CA ILE A 67 -20.51 4.83 9.98
C ILE A 67 -20.67 6.20 10.68
N PRO A 68 -21.42 6.29 11.79
CA PRO A 68 -21.69 7.55 12.47
C PRO A 68 -20.46 8.14 13.17
N MET A 69 -20.57 9.41 13.57
CA MET A 69 -19.61 10.11 14.45
C MET A 69 -18.18 10.21 13.88
N ASN A 70 -18.02 10.52 12.59
CA ASN A 70 -16.72 10.62 11.87
C ASN A 70 -15.81 9.37 11.96
N ALA A 71 -16.22 8.32 12.68
CA ALA A 71 -15.44 7.11 12.87
C ALA A 71 -15.21 6.36 11.55
N GLY A 72 -16.12 6.51 10.58
CA GLY A 72 -15.95 5.98 9.24
C GLY A 72 -14.72 6.50 8.51
N ASN A 73 -14.48 7.82 8.53
CA ASN A 73 -13.32 8.43 7.88
C ASN A 73 -12.02 8.01 8.57
N VAL A 74 -12.01 7.95 9.90
CA VAL A 74 -10.85 7.51 10.69
C VAL A 74 -10.52 6.04 10.39
N LEU A 75 -11.53 5.16 10.40
CA LEU A 75 -11.35 3.75 10.10
C LEU A 75 -10.90 3.53 8.66
N LEU A 76 -11.49 4.26 7.70
CA LEU A 76 -11.11 4.20 6.29
C LEU A 76 -9.67 4.65 6.08
N TYR A 77 -9.25 5.71 6.76
CA TYR A 77 -7.87 6.18 6.73
C TYR A 77 -6.89 5.14 7.26
N ALA A 78 -7.18 4.54 8.43
CA ALA A 78 -6.36 3.45 8.98
C ALA A 78 -6.31 2.24 8.04
N PHE A 79 -7.44 1.84 7.47
CA PHE A 79 -7.53 0.76 6.50
C PHE A 79 -6.68 1.04 5.25
N TYR A 80 -6.72 2.28 4.73
CA TYR A 80 -5.92 2.69 3.58
C TYR A 80 -4.43 2.71 3.90
N LEU A 81 -4.04 3.19 5.09
CA LEU A 81 -2.64 3.12 5.53
C LEU A 81 -2.11 1.69 5.57
N SER A 82 -2.93 0.72 6.01
CA SER A 82 -2.55 -0.70 5.96
C SER A 82 -2.28 -1.18 4.54
N PHE A 83 -3.12 -0.79 3.57
CA PHE A 83 -2.88 -1.11 2.15
C PHE A 83 -1.61 -0.44 1.62
N LEU A 84 -1.36 0.82 1.99
CA LEU A 84 -0.12 1.51 1.61
C LEU A 84 1.12 0.77 2.15
N PHE A 85 1.06 0.32 3.40
CA PHE A 85 2.13 -0.46 4.02
C PHE A 85 2.36 -1.80 3.31
N MET A 86 1.30 -2.51 2.93
CA MET A 86 1.39 -3.74 2.15
C MET A 86 2.09 -3.53 0.79
N GLU A 87 1.80 -2.42 0.11
CA GLU A 87 2.44 -2.08 -1.16
C GLU A 87 3.92 -1.71 -0.99
N ILE A 88 4.26 -0.95 0.06
CA ILE A 88 5.66 -0.66 0.42
C ILE A 88 6.44 -1.96 0.71
N HIS A 89 5.85 -2.88 1.47
CA HIS A 89 6.45 -4.18 1.76
C HIS A 89 6.71 -4.98 0.47
N SER A 90 5.74 -5.02 -0.44
CA SER A 90 5.87 -5.70 -1.74
C SER A 90 6.99 -5.10 -2.61
N ILE A 91 7.15 -3.78 -2.60
CA ILE A 91 8.26 -3.10 -3.28
C ILE A 91 9.61 -3.56 -2.72
N PHE A 92 9.76 -3.67 -1.39
CA PHE A 92 11.01 -4.15 -0.79
C PHE A 92 11.31 -5.60 -1.09
N GLU A 93 10.30 -6.48 -1.11
CA GLU A 93 10.50 -7.86 -1.57
C GLU A 93 11.04 -7.91 -3.01
N ASN A 94 10.60 -6.99 -3.88
CA ASN A 94 11.14 -6.90 -5.23
C ASN A 94 12.58 -6.41 -5.23
N TYR A 95 12.93 -5.41 -4.42
CA TYR A 95 14.32 -4.94 -4.26
C TYR A 95 15.25 -6.04 -3.74
N GLU A 96 14.81 -6.84 -2.76
CA GLU A 96 15.57 -7.97 -2.22
C GLU A 96 15.85 -9.02 -3.32
N LYS A 97 14.86 -9.32 -4.16
CA LYS A 97 15.04 -10.21 -5.34
C LYS A 97 16.04 -9.65 -6.35
N MET A 98 16.26 -8.33 -6.38
CA MET A 98 17.29 -7.69 -7.21
C MET A 98 18.67 -7.69 -6.55
N GLY A 99 18.80 -8.18 -5.31
CA GLY A 99 20.03 -8.15 -4.52
C GLY A 99 20.32 -6.78 -3.87
N ILE A 100 19.31 -5.91 -3.76
CA ILE A 100 19.42 -4.62 -3.08
C ILE A 100 19.06 -4.83 -1.62
N ALA A 101 20.01 -4.52 -0.73
CA ALA A 101 19.81 -4.65 0.71
C ALA A 101 18.75 -3.65 1.22
N THR A 102 17.71 -4.18 1.85
CA THR A 102 16.59 -3.43 2.44
C THR A 102 16.61 -3.50 3.97
N ASP A 103 17.61 -4.19 4.56
CA ASP A 103 17.71 -4.49 6.00
C ASP A 103 17.63 -3.23 6.86
N LEU A 104 18.34 -2.16 6.47
CA LEU A 104 18.30 -0.88 7.19
C LEU A 104 16.89 -0.27 7.24
N PHE A 105 16.11 -0.44 6.18
CA PHE A 105 14.75 0.07 6.12
C PHE A 105 13.79 -0.82 6.90
N ARG A 106 13.94 -2.15 6.84
CA ARG A 106 13.17 -3.09 7.67
C ARG A 106 13.43 -2.84 9.15
N ASP A 107 14.68 -2.68 9.55
CA ASP A 107 15.07 -2.37 10.94
C ASP A 107 14.46 -1.04 11.41
N PHE A 108 14.45 -0.02 10.53
CA PHE A 108 13.79 1.25 10.82
C PHE A 108 12.28 1.09 11.00
N LEU A 109 11.61 0.36 10.11
CA LEU A 109 10.17 0.08 10.23
C LEU A 109 9.84 -0.71 11.50
N GLN A 110 10.61 -1.76 11.80
CA GLN A 110 10.43 -2.60 12.98
C GLN A 110 10.49 -1.74 14.26
N ARG A 111 11.50 -0.87 14.35
CA ARG A 111 11.65 0.06 15.48
C ARG A 111 10.51 1.06 15.61
N LEU A 112 9.92 1.50 14.50
CA LEU A 112 8.75 2.38 14.55
C LEU A 112 7.51 1.65 15.09
N ILE A 113 7.34 0.37 14.75
CA ILE A 113 6.24 -0.47 15.23
C ILE A 113 6.43 -0.78 16.71
N ASP A 114 7.61 -1.27 17.11
CA ASP A 114 7.89 -1.64 18.50
C ASP A 114 7.72 -0.43 19.45
N LYS A 115 8.16 0.76 19.01
CA LYS A 115 8.01 1.99 19.80
C LYS A 115 6.53 2.40 20.01
N SER A 116 5.62 1.97 19.14
CA SER A 116 4.19 2.25 19.29
C SER A 116 3.46 1.25 20.20
N GLU A 117 4.07 0.12 20.55
CA GLU A 117 3.50 -0.87 21.48
C GLU A 117 3.92 -0.61 22.94
N ASP A 118 5.02 0.11 23.15
CA ASP A 118 5.55 0.48 24.47
C ASP A 118 4.96 1.81 25.03
N GLU A 119 4.05 2.47 24.30
CA GLU A 119 3.27 3.66 24.72
C GLU A 119 1.78 3.32 24.95
#